data_AF-A0A925TCK9-F1
#
_entry.id   AF-A0A925TCK9-F1
#
_cell.length_a   1.000
_cell.length_b   1.000
_cell.length_c   1.000
_cell.angle_alpha   90.00
_cell.angle_beta   90.00
_cell.angle_gamma   90.00
#
_symmetry.space_group_name_H-M   'P 1'
#
loop_
_entity.id
_entity.type
_entity.pdbx_description
1 polymer ?
#
loop_
_entity_poly.entity_id
_entity_poly.type
_entity_poly.pdbx_seq_one_letter_code
_entity_poly.pdbx_strand_id
1 'polypeptide(L)' 'MLADKDRIFTNLYGLHDWGLDGARKRGCWVDVKSFIGKGRDWMVNEVKASGLRGRGGAGFPTGLKWSFMPK' A
#
# COMPACT_ATOMS: atom_id res chain seq x y z
N MET A 1 -4.46 -14.59 15.95
CA MET A 1 -4.31 -14.86 14.50
C MET A 1 -4.91 -13.70 13.72
N LEU A 2 -4.43 -13.41 12.51
CA LEU A 2 -4.94 -12.32 11.66
C LEU A 2 -6.33 -12.71 11.11
N ALA A 3 -7.32 -11.82 11.20
CA ALA A 3 -8.64 -12.09 10.62
C ALA A 3 -8.64 -11.88 9.10
N ASP A 4 -9.54 -12.57 8.39
CA ASP A 4 -9.56 -12.53 6.92
C ASP A 4 -9.84 -11.14 6.35
N LYS A 5 -10.68 -10.35 7.03
CA LYS A 5 -10.95 -8.94 6.67
C LYS A 5 -9.73 -8.03 6.79
N ASP A 6 -8.72 -8.42 7.58
CA ASP A 6 -7.50 -7.63 7.81
C ASP A 6 -6.38 -8.01 6.82
N ARG A 7 -6.61 -8.98 5.94
CA ARG A 7 -5.64 -9.38 4.91
C ARG A 7 -5.61 -8.33 3.79
N ILE A 8 -4.43 -7.74 3.56
CA ILE A 8 -4.21 -6.78 2.45
C ILE A 8 -4.25 -7.49 1.08
N PHE A 9 -3.73 -8.72 1.00
CA PHE A 9 -3.69 -9.51 -0.24
C PHE A 9 -4.90 -10.46 -0.32
N THR A 10 -6.06 -9.94 -0.69
CA THR A 10 -7.35 -10.65 -0.66
C THR A 10 -7.57 -11.66 -1.79
N ASN A 11 -6.93 -11.49 -2.96
CA ASN A 11 -7.02 -12.44 -4.09
C ASN A 11 -5.70 -13.18 -4.34
N LEU A 12 -4.97 -13.52 -3.27
CA LEU A 12 -3.64 -14.12 -3.38
C LEU A 12 -3.64 -15.45 -4.16
N TYR A 13 -4.71 -16.23 -4.05
CA TYR A 13 -4.84 -17.54 -4.69
C TYR A 13 -5.54 -17.50 -6.06
N GLY A 14 -5.90 -16.32 -6.57
CA GLY A 14 -6.55 -16.18 -7.87
C GLY A 14 -7.97 -16.76 -7.97
N LEU A 15 -8.67 -16.89 -6.84
CA LEU A 15 -10.05 -17.42 -6.80
C LEU A 15 -11.09 -16.44 -7.38
N HIS A 16 -10.72 -15.17 -7.51
CA HIS A 16 -11.54 -14.12 -8.11
C HIS A 16 -10.84 -13.52 -9.33
N ASP A 17 -11.60 -12.79 -10.16
CA ASP A 17 -11.09 -12.09 -11.34
C ASP A 17 -9.85 -11.23 -11.01
N TRP A 18 -8.73 -11.53 -11.67
CA TRP A 18 -7.47 -10.82 -11.50
C TRP A 18 -7.41 -9.51 -12.32
N GLY A 19 -8.36 -9.32 -13.24
CA GLY A 19 -8.50 -8.13 -14.07
C GLY A 19 -8.90 -6.87 -13.30
N LEU A 20 -8.99 -5.76 -14.04
CA LEU A 20 -9.27 -4.43 -13.47
C LEU A 20 -10.64 -4.37 -12.78
N ASP A 21 -11.66 -4.98 -13.38
CA ASP A 21 -13.02 -4.99 -12.83
C ASP A 21 -13.08 -5.75 -11.50
N GLY A 22 -12.47 -6.94 -11.44
CA GLY A 22 -12.30 -7.67 -10.18
C GLY A 22 -11.49 -6.89 -9.14
N ALA A 23 -10.41 -6.21 -9.54
CA ALA A 23 -9.61 -5.40 -8.63
C ALA A 23 -10.41 -4.22 -8.03
N ARG A 24 -11.19 -3.52 -8.85
CA ARG A 24 -12.09 -2.44 -8.39
C ARG A 24 -13.12 -2.96 -7.37
N LYS A 25 -13.70 -4.15 -7.61
CA LYS A 25 -14.62 -4.78 -6.65
C LYS A 25 -13.97 -5.11 -5.29
N ARG A 26 -12.67 -5.36 -5.25
CA ARG A 26 -11.89 -5.60 -4.01
C ARG A 26 -11.43 -4.31 -3.32
N GLY A 27 -11.85 -3.15 -3.80
CA GLY A 27 -11.45 -1.85 -3.24
C GLY A 27 -10.09 -1.35 -3.73
N CYS A 28 -9.47 -1.99 -4.73
CA CYS A 28 -8.32 -1.40 -5.40
C CYS A 28 -8.75 -0.17 -6.20
N TRP A 29 -7.87 0.82 -6.33
CA TRP A 29 -8.11 2.09 -7.03
C TRP A 29 -9.13 3.04 -6.38
N VAL A 30 -9.61 2.74 -5.18
CA VAL A 30 -10.45 3.67 -4.39
C VAL A 30 -9.60 4.86 -3.93
N ASP A 31 -10.12 6.08 -4.10
CA ASP A 31 -9.55 7.36 -3.63
C ASP A 31 -8.11 7.69 -4.05
N VAL A 32 -7.53 6.97 -5.02
CA VAL A 32 -6.14 7.19 -5.47
C VAL A 32 -5.91 8.63 -5.91
N LYS A 33 -6.88 9.26 -6.60
CA LYS A 33 -6.80 10.66 -7.00
C LYS A 33 -6.69 11.61 -5.80
N SER A 34 -7.41 11.32 -4.71
CA SER A 34 -7.33 12.10 -3.46
C SER A 34 -5.97 11.95 -2.80
N PHE A 35 -5.43 10.73 -2.71
CA PHE A 35 -4.10 10.49 -2.14
C PHE A 35 -2.99 11.19 -2.93
N ILE A 36 -3.07 11.16 -4.26
CA ILE A 36 -2.13 11.92 -5.12
C ILE A 36 -2.27 13.42 -4.85
N GLY A 37 -3.50 13.93 -4.71
CA GLY A 37 -3.77 15.34 -4.43
C GLY A 37 -3.23 15.84 -3.09
N LYS A 38 -3.10 14.98 -2.08
CA LYS A 38 -2.46 15.32 -0.79
C LYS A 38 -0.94 15.52 -0.88
N GLY A 39 -0.33 15.08 -1.98
CA GLY A 39 1.07 15.33 -2.28
C GLY A 39 2.05 14.36 -1.63
N ARG A 40 3.30 14.49 -2.08
CA ARG A 40 4.41 13.58 -1.72
C ARG A 40 4.71 13.56 -0.21
N ASP A 41 4.84 14.73 0.41
CA ASP A 41 5.27 14.83 1.81
C ASP A 41 4.24 14.17 2.74
N TRP A 42 2.93 14.34 2.46
CA TRP A 42 1.87 13.64 3.18
C TRP A 42 2.01 12.12 3.05
N MET A 43 2.15 11.58 1.83
CA MET A 43 2.29 10.12 1.61
C MET A 43 3.52 9.54 2.34
N VAL A 44 4.66 10.23 2.30
CA VAL A 44 5.87 9.77 2.99
C VAL A 44 5.65 9.74 4.51
N ASN A 45 4.97 10.74 5.07
CA ASN A 45 4.68 10.79 6.50
C ASN A 45 3.71 9.70 6.94
N GLU A 46 2.66 9.41 6.17
CA GLU A 46 1.74 8.28 6.46
C GLU A 46 2.48 6.94 6.49
N VAL A 47 3.37 6.69 5.51
CA VAL A 47 4.14 5.44 5.46
C VAL A 47 5.16 5.36 6.60
N LYS A 48 5.76 6.49 7.02
CA LYS A 48 6.57 6.54 8.25
C LYS A 48 5.74 6.19 9.48
N ALA A 49 4.56 6.79 9.64
CA ALA A 49 3.66 6.59 10.77
C ALA A 49 3.15 5.14 10.87
N SER A 50 2.90 4.47 9.73
CA SER A 50 2.50 3.05 9.69
C SER A 50 3.54 2.07 10.25
N GLY A 51 4.80 2.49 10.40
CA GLY A 51 5.89 1.61 10.82
C GLY A 51 6.29 0.56 9.78
N LEU A 52 5.91 0.73 8.51
CA LEU A 52 6.24 -0.22 7.46
C LEU A 52 7.77 -0.37 7.29
N ARG A 53 8.23 -1.62 7.29
CA ARG A 53 9.62 -2.00 7.03
C ARG A 53 9.72 -2.75 5.71
N GLY A 54 10.89 -2.70 5.07
CA GLY A 54 11.16 -3.38 3.80
C GLY A 54 10.91 -4.89 3.90
N ARG A 55 10.17 -5.45 2.93
CA ARG A 55 9.81 -6.87 2.85
C ARG A 55 10.74 -7.72 1.98
N GLY A 56 11.86 -7.14 1.53
CA GLY A 56 12.88 -7.81 0.70
C GLY A 56 14.07 -8.39 1.47
N GLY A 57 13.97 -8.59 2.79
CA GLY A 57 15.03 -9.18 3.63
C GLY A 57 15.80 -8.17 4.49
N ALA A 58 16.16 -7.00 3.95
CA ALA A 58 16.94 -5.99 4.70
C ALA A 58 16.19 -5.32 5.86
N GLY A 59 14.84 -5.32 5.84
CA GLY A 59 14.04 -4.79 6.94
C GLY A 59 14.19 -3.28 7.21
N PHE A 60 14.73 -2.49 6.28
CA PHE A 60 14.92 -1.05 6.46
C PHE A 60 13.58 -0.29 6.50
N PRO A 61 13.39 0.77 7.32
CA PRO A 61 12.13 1.51 7.38
C PRO A 61 11.75 2.15 6.03
N THR A 62 10.61 1.76 5.48
CA THR A 62 10.20 2.10 4.11
C THR A 62 9.97 3.60 3.95
N GLY A 63 9.23 4.22 4.86
CA GLY A 63 8.95 5.66 4.80
C GLY A 63 10.21 6.53 4.92
N LEU A 64 11.20 6.10 5.71
CA LEU A 64 12.51 6.76 5.79
C LEU A 64 13.27 6.64 4.47
N LYS A 65 13.31 5.43 3.87
CA LYS A 65 13.94 5.21 2.57
C LYS A 65 13.38 6.13 1.49
N TRP A 66 12.06 6.32 1.48
CA TRP A 66 11.40 7.18 0.49
C TRP A 66 11.74 8.67 0.65
N SER A 67 12.06 9.13 1.87
CA SER A 67 12.46 10.52 2.11
C SER A 67 13.84 10.91 1.56
N PHE A 68 14.66 9.95 1.12
CA PHE A 68 15.99 10.25 0.56
C PHE A 68 15.97 10.73 -0.88
N MET A 69 14.87 10.54 -1.61
CA MET A 69 14.79 11.00 -3.00
C MET A 69 14.84 12.54 -3.06
N PRO A 70 15.56 13.15 -4.02
CA PRO A 70 15.51 14.60 -4.24
C PRO A 70 14.07 15.08 -4.43
N LYS A 71 13.77 16.31 -4.02
CA LYS A 71 12.44 16.91 -4.22
C LYS A 71 12.21 17.31 -5.67
#